data_AF-A0A6I1JLW7-F1
#
_entry.id   AF-A0A6I1JLW7-F1
#
_cell.length_a   1.000
_cell.length_b   1.000
_cell.length_c   1.000
_cell.angle_alpha   90.00
_cell.angle_beta   90.00
_cell.angle_gamma   90.00
#
_symmetry.space_group_name_H-M   'P 1'
#
loop_
_entity.id
_entity.type
_entity.pdbx_description
1 polymer ?
#
loop_
_entity_poly.entity_id
_entity_poly.type
_entity_poly.pdbx_seq_one_letter_code
_entity_poly.pdbx_strand_id
1 'polypeptide(L)'
;MLAFPVALVAIIAQEIIAGSNWRNLKVLAGVGLLGVAQALFHYEIWRFGRAVHGDRLAISAILMLIMIVGGRIVPSFTTNWLKRENPGRQPAVFSRFDLVAMIVAGLALATWVAAPLATALELPAGLMLTAAGVLQAARLARWAGERTLAEPLVTVLHVAFAFVPLGFLLGGWALLADDVAARSAGVHAWTTGAVGMMTLAVMTRATRGHSGRPLTAPPSTVLIYAAAFLAAVLRIAAAFLSEHSMILLAAAGLAWVLAFGGFAAAYSAMLIGPRR
;
A
#
# COMPACT_ATOMS: atom_id res chain seq x y z
N MET A 1 -2.10 18.33 -14.22
CA MET A 1 -2.72 19.49 -13.52
C MET A 1 -2.35 19.42 -12.05
N LEU A 2 -1.69 20.46 -11.52
CA LEU A 2 -1.25 20.55 -10.12
C LEU A 2 -2.31 21.14 -9.17
N ALA A 3 -3.42 21.66 -9.71
CA ALA A 3 -4.45 22.34 -8.92
C ALA A 3 -5.06 21.44 -7.84
N PHE A 4 -5.24 20.15 -8.12
CA PHE A 4 -5.84 19.21 -7.18
C PHE A 4 -5.03 18.98 -5.90
N PRO A 5 -3.76 18.52 -5.94
CA PRO A 5 -3.01 18.32 -4.70
C PRO A 5 -2.73 19.62 -3.95
N VAL A 6 -2.53 20.74 -4.66
CA VAL A 6 -2.35 22.04 -4.01
C VAL A 6 -3.59 22.45 -3.22
N ALA A 7 -4.77 22.34 -3.84
CA ALA A 7 -6.03 22.60 -3.15
C ALA A 7 -6.25 21.64 -1.97
N LEU A 8 -5.95 20.35 -2.15
CA LEU A 8 -6.09 19.36 -1.10
C LEU A 8 -5.17 19.61 0.10
N VAL A 9 -3.90 19.98 -0.15
CA VAL A 9 -2.94 20.36 0.90
C VAL A 9 -3.45 21.59 1.65
N ALA A 10 -3.95 22.61 0.93
CA ALA A 10 -4.47 23.81 1.55
C ALA A 10 -5.67 23.52 2.46
N ILE A 11 -6.64 22.72 1.99
CA ILE A 11 -7.82 22.33 2.76
C ILE A 11 -7.42 21.54 4.02
N ILE A 12 -6.56 20.52 3.88
CA ILE A 12 -6.12 19.72 5.03
C ILE A 12 -5.34 20.58 6.04
N ALA A 13 -4.48 21.49 5.56
CA ALA A 13 -3.74 22.40 6.43
C ALA A 13 -4.68 23.32 7.21
N GLN A 14 -5.69 23.89 6.56
CA GLN A 14 -6.70 24.73 7.20
C GLN A 14 -7.45 23.97 8.30
N GLU A 15 -7.91 22.76 8.03
CA GLU A 15 -8.61 21.91 9.01
C GLU A 15 -7.73 21.53 10.21
N ILE A 16 -6.44 21.24 9.98
CA ILE A 16 -5.50 20.91 11.06
C ILE A 16 -5.25 22.13 11.95
N ILE A 17 -5.06 23.30 11.35
CA ILE A 17 -4.81 24.55 12.08
C ILE A 17 -6.06 24.95 12.87
N ALA A 18 -7.24 24.96 12.21
CA ALA A 18 -8.51 25.31 12.84
C ALA A 18 -8.90 24.34 13.96
N GLY A 19 -8.69 23.03 13.76
CA GLY A 19 -9.01 21.99 14.74
C GLY A 19 -7.89 21.67 15.73
N SER A 20 -6.73 22.34 15.67
CA SER A 20 -5.52 22.03 16.45
C SER A 20 -5.14 20.54 16.43
N ASN A 21 -5.43 19.83 15.34
CA ASN A 21 -5.30 18.38 15.24
C ASN A 21 -3.92 17.98 14.70
N TRP A 22 -2.87 18.36 15.42
CA TRP A 22 -1.46 18.14 15.06
C TRP A 22 -1.11 16.67 14.80
N ARG A 23 -1.92 15.73 15.30
CA ARG A 23 -1.76 14.28 15.06
C ARG A 23 -1.88 13.93 13.57
N ASN A 24 -2.58 14.74 12.79
CA ASN A 24 -2.79 14.55 11.35
C ASN A 24 -1.70 15.16 10.45
N LEU A 25 -0.68 15.81 11.04
CA LEU A 25 0.42 16.42 10.29
C LEU A 25 1.16 15.41 9.40
N LYS A 26 1.20 14.13 9.81
CA LYS A 26 1.80 13.04 9.02
C LYS A 26 1.08 12.80 7.70
N VAL A 27 -0.25 12.93 7.69
CA VAL A 27 -1.07 12.80 6.48
C VAL A 27 -0.85 14.01 5.58
N LEU A 28 -0.84 15.22 6.16
CA LEU A 28 -0.53 16.45 5.43
C LEU A 28 0.85 16.38 4.76
N ALA A 29 1.87 15.90 5.48
CA ALA A 29 3.21 15.72 4.93
C ALA A 29 3.23 14.74 3.75
N GLY A 30 2.51 13.62 3.86
CA GLY A 30 2.40 12.65 2.75
C GLY A 30 1.68 13.21 1.53
N VAL A 31 0.58 13.94 1.72
CA VAL A 31 -0.16 14.59 0.61
C VAL A 31 0.66 15.74 0.00
N GLY A 32 1.37 16.51 0.81
CA GLY A 32 2.31 17.52 0.34
C GLY A 32 3.42 16.90 -0.52
N LEU A 33 3.97 15.77 -0.10
CA LEU A 33 4.97 15.03 -0.86
C LEU A 33 4.43 14.52 -2.20
N LEU A 34 3.14 14.13 -2.26
CA LEU A 34 2.47 13.81 -3.53
C LEU A 34 2.33 15.02 -4.46
N GLY A 35 2.05 16.21 -3.91
CA GLY A 35 2.06 17.45 -4.68
C GLY A 35 3.44 17.75 -5.27
N VAL A 36 4.50 17.59 -4.48
CA VAL A 36 5.89 17.73 -4.95
C VAL A 36 6.22 16.68 -6.01
N ALA A 37 5.83 15.42 -5.80
CA ALA A 37 6.04 14.35 -6.76
C ALA A 37 5.35 14.62 -8.10
N GLN A 38 4.11 15.15 -8.08
CA GLN A 38 3.41 15.52 -9.30
C GLN A 38 4.06 16.72 -10.01
N ALA A 39 4.57 17.71 -9.26
CA ALA A 39 5.29 18.83 -9.84
C ALA A 39 6.58 18.36 -10.52
N LEU A 40 7.33 17.49 -9.84
CA LEU A 40 8.53 16.85 -10.38
C LEU A 40 8.22 16.01 -11.61
N PHE A 41 7.15 15.22 -11.59
CA PHE A 41 6.69 14.45 -12.76
C PHE A 41 6.46 15.35 -13.97
N HIS A 42 5.69 16.44 -13.80
CA HIS A 42 5.42 17.37 -14.91
C HIS A 42 6.69 18.04 -15.42
N TYR A 43 7.61 18.41 -14.52
CA TYR A 43 8.91 18.96 -14.89
C TYR A 43 9.75 17.94 -15.68
N GLU A 44 9.85 16.69 -15.23
CA GLU A 44 10.62 15.65 -15.89
C GLU A 44 10.06 15.29 -17.27
N ILE A 45 8.73 15.19 -17.40
CA ILE A 45 8.08 14.96 -18.71
C ILE A 45 8.39 16.11 -19.67
N TRP A 46 8.27 17.35 -19.21
CA TRP A 46 8.57 18.52 -20.04
C TRP A 46 10.05 18.59 -20.44
N ARG A 47 10.98 18.29 -19.52
CA ARG A 47 12.42 18.44 -19.74
C ARG A 47 13.09 17.27 -20.44
N PHE A 48 12.65 16.05 -20.15
CA PHE A 48 13.32 14.79 -20.51
C PHE A 48 12.41 13.81 -21.26
N GLY A 49 11.12 14.10 -21.44
CA GLY A 49 10.15 13.23 -22.12
C GLY A 49 9.74 11.97 -21.33
N ARG A 50 10.27 11.79 -20.12
CA ARG A 50 9.97 10.66 -19.23
C ARG A 50 10.12 11.11 -17.77
N ALA A 51 9.29 10.59 -16.88
CA ALA A 51 9.44 10.78 -15.44
C ALA A 51 10.05 9.53 -14.81
N VAL A 52 10.98 9.72 -13.87
CA VAL A 52 11.54 8.62 -13.09
C VAL A 52 11.48 8.98 -11.61
N HIS A 53 11.95 10.16 -11.25
CA HIS A 53 12.03 10.57 -9.84
C HIS A 53 10.65 10.95 -9.30
N GLY A 54 9.81 11.61 -10.09
CA GLY A 54 8.42 11.92 -9.73
C GLY A 54 7.60 10.68 -9.42
N ASP A 55 7.67 9.65 -10.28
CA ASP A 55 6.96 8.38 -10.08
C ASP A 55 7.44 7.65 -8.83
N ARG A 56 8.77 7.52 -8.65
CA ARG A 56 9.34 6.88 -7.47
C ARG A 56 9.00 7.64 -6.19
N LEU A 57 8.99 8.97 -6.23
CA LEU A 57 8.64 9.80 -5.08
C LEU A 57 7.16 9.65 -4.70
N ALA A 58 6.26 9.60 -5.69
CA ALA A 58 4.84 9.39 -5.46
C ALA A 58 4.56 8.02 -4.82
N ILE A 59 5.15 6.95 -5.37
CA ILE A 59 5.04 5.60 -4.81
C ILE A 59 5.58 5.57 -3.37
N SER A 60 6.75 6.18 -3.14
CA SER A 60 7.37 6.26 -1.82
C SER A 60 6.48 6.97 -0.80
N ALA A 61 5.85 8.08 -1.19
CA ALA A 61 4.94 8.83 -0.33
C ALA A 61 3.73 7.97 0.10
N ILE A 62 3.10 7.27 -0.85
CA ILE A 62 1.95 6.41 -0.59
C ILE A 62 2.37 5.22 0.30
N LEU A 63 3.50 4.58 0.03
CA LEU A 63 4.01 3.48 0.84
C LEU A 63 4.31 3.91 2.27
N MET A 64 4.90 5.10 2.47
CA MET A 64 5.10 5.65 3.81
C MET A 64 3.77 5.86 4.53
N LEU A 65 2.75 6.39 3.86
CA LEU A 65 1.41 6.52 4.43
C LEU A 65 0.81 5.16 4.80
N ILE A 66 0.92 4.15 3.93
CA ILE A 66 0.47 2.78 4.21
C ILE A 66 1.22 2.20 5.41
N MET A 67 2.53 2.34 5.50
CA MET A 67 3.30 1.78 6.62
C MET A 67 3.01 2.47 7.96
N ILE A 68 2.75 3.79 7.94
CA ILE A 68 2.40 4.59 9.14
C ILE A 68 0.96 4.30 9.58
N VAL A 69 0.00 4.38 8.67
CA VAL A 69 -1.43 4.22 8.96
C VAL A 69 -1.76 2.75 9.13
N GLY A 70 -1.37 1.91 8.17
CA GLY A 70 -1.47 0.44 8.20
C GLY A 70 -0.86 -0.14 9.47
N GLY A 71 0.33 0.33 9.84
CA GLY A 71 1.01 -0.08 11.07
C GLY A 71 0.29 0.22 12.38
N ARG A 72 -0.81 1.00 12.34
CA ARG A 72 -1.70 1.25 13.47
C ARG A 72 -3.03 0.54 13.31
N ILE A 73 -3.65 0.65 12.12
CA ILE A 73 -5.00 0.10 11.88
C ILE A 73 -4.99 -1.42 11.82
N VAL A 74 -3.96 -2.05 11.22
CA VAL A 74 -3.90 -3.51 11.09
C VAL A 74 -3.79 -4.15 12.47
N PRO A 75 -2.80 -3.82 13.33
CA PRO A 75 -2.72 -4.36 14.69
C PRO A 75 -3.96 -4.04 15.55
N SER A 76 -4.54 -2.85 15.40
CA SER A 76 -5.73 -2.47 16.17
C SER A 76 -6.95 -3.31 15.78
N PHE A 77 -7.21 -3.49 14.49
CA PHE A 77 -8.33 -4.31 14.03
C PHE A 77 -8.13 -5.78 14.36
N THR A 78 -6.90 -6.30 14.25
CA THR A 78 -6.55 -7.64 14.71
C THR A 78 -6.80 -7.81 16.20
N THR A 79 -6.33 -6.87 17.04
CA THR A 79 -6.54 -6.91 18.48
C THR A 79 -8.04 -6.91 18.84
N ASN A 80 -8.81 -6.02 18.21
CA ASN A 80 -10.24 -5.89 18.49
C ASN A 80 -11.03 -7.14 18.11
N TRP A 81 -10.65 -7.80 17.01
CA TRP A 81 -11.27 -9.05 16.60
C TRP A 81 -10.84 -10.22 17.50
N LEU A 82 -9.53 -10.38 17.76
CA LEU A 82 -9.01 -11.48 18.59
C LEU A 82 -9.56 -11.44 20.02
N LYS A 83 -9.69 -10.25 20.63
CA LYS A 83 -10.28 -10.13 21.97
C LYS A 83 -11.72 -10.64 22.05
N ARG A 84 -12.47 -10.57 20.95
CA ARG A 84 -13.89 -10.94 20.90
C ARG A 84 -14.08 -12.39 20.45
N GLU A 85 -13.42 -12.80 19.38
CA GLU A 85 -13.71 -14.04 18.67
C GLU A 85 -12.67 -15.14 18.87
N ASN A 86 -11.41 -14.80 19.19
CA ASN A 86 -10.33 -15.77 19.32
C ASN A 86 -9.27 -15.31 20.34
N PRO A 87 -9.62 -15.27 21.65
CA PRO A 87 -8.70 -14.82 22.70
C PRO A 87 -7.36 -15.59 22.69
N GLY A 88 -6.26 -14.94 23.07
CA GLY A 88 -4.92 -15.52 23.03
C GLY A 88 -3.86 -14.49 22.63
N ARG A 89 -2.78 -14.94 21.98
CA ARG A 89 -1.65 -14.11 21.50
C ARG A 89 -2.12 -12.88 20.71
N GLN A 90 -1.82 -11.69 21.21
CA GLN A 90 -2.19 -10.42 20.58
C GLN A 90 -1.05 -9.88 19.69
N PRO A 91 -1.37 -8.98 18.74
CA PRO A 91 -0.37 -8.19 18.03
C PRO A 91 0.57 -7.50 19.01
N ALA A 92 1.87 -7.48 18.69
CA ALA A 92 2.82 -6.75 19.50
C ALA A 92 2.54 -5.24 19.46
N VAL A 93 2.68 -4.57 20.61
CA VAL A 93 2.62 -3.11 20.70
C VAL A 93 3.81 -2.50 19.96
N PHE A 94 3.60 -1.31 19.36
CA PHE A 94 4.64 -0.55 18.68
C PHE A 94 5.86 -0.36 19.61
N SER A 95 7.03 -0.79 19.15
CA SER A 95 8.28 -0.78 19.92
C SER A 95 9.40 -0.05 19.19
N ARG A 96 10.59 0.01 19.80
CA ARG A 96 11.80 0.56 19.17
C ARG A 96 12.14 -0.16 17.85
N PHE A 97 11.85 -1.46 17.76
CA PHE A 97 12.01 -2.22 16.52
C PHE A 97 11.13 -1.65 15.39
N ASP A 98 9.87 -1.32 15.69
CA ASP A 98 8.97 -0.74 14.69
C ASP A 98 9.46 0.64 14.22
N LEU A 99 10.01 1.44 15.13
CA LEU A 99 10.63 2.72 14.78
C LEU A 99 11.82 2.54 13.84
N VAL A 100 12.72 1.61 14.15
CA VAL A 100 13.88 1.29 13.30
C VAL A 100 13.42 0.80 11.93
N ALA A 101 12.46 -0.13 11.87
CA ALA A 101 11.90 -0.63 10.62
C ALA A 101 11.31 0.49 9.75
N MET A 102 10.65 1.47 10.36
CA MET A 102 10.10 2.65 9.67
C MET A 102 11.19 3.60 9.16
N ILE A 103 12.23 3.86 9.96
CA ILE A 103 13.36 4.71 9.56
C ILE A 103 14.11 4.07 8.39
N VAL A 104 14.44 2.78 8.49
CA VAL A 104 15.13 2.04 7.42
C VAL A 104 14.28 2.03 6.15
N ALA A 105 12.97 1.82 6.24
CA ALA A 105 12.10 1.87 5.07
C ALA A 105 12.05 3.27 4.42
N GLY A 106 12.01 4.34 5.23
CA GLY A 106 12.06 5.72 4.72
C GLY A 106 13.38 6.04 4.01
N LEU A 107 14.50 5.65 4.61
CA LEU A 107 15.84 5.79 4.00
C LEU A 107 15.95 4.96 2.72
N ALA A 108 15.48 3.71 2.73
CA ALA A 108 15.49 2.84 1.56
C ALA A 108 14.72 3.45 0.38
N LEU A 109 13.52 3.99 0.63
CA LEU A 109 12.73 4.67 -0.38
C LEU A 109 13.41 5.96 -0.89
N ALA A 110 14.01 6.76 0.00
CA ALA A 110 14.77 7.94 -0.40
C ALA A 110 15.98 7.57 -1.28
N THR A 111 16.73 6.53 -0.91
CA THR A 111 17.83 6.02 -1.72
C THR A 111 17.35 5.43 -3.04
N TRP A 112 16.17 4.79 -3.08
CA TRP A 112 15.58 4.27 -4.32
C TRP A 112 15.15 5.39 -5.27
N VAL A 113 14.61 6.50 -4.77
CA VAL A 113 14.31 7.69 -5.58
C VAL A 113 15.58 8.30 -6.16
N ALA A 114 16.67 8.33 -5.38
CA ALA A 114 17.95 8.90 -5.77
C ALA A 114 18.82 7.97 -6.63
N ALA A 115 18.61 6.66 -6.60
CA ALA A 115 19.46 5.67 -7.28
C ALA A 115 19.77 5.98 -8.75
N PRO A 116 18.82 6.46 -9.59
CA PRO A 116 19.10 6.77 -10.99
C PRO A 116 20.03 7.99 -11.20
N LEU A 117 20.32 8.77 -10.16
CA LEU A 117 21.19 9.95 -10.25
C LEU A 117 22.68 9.57 -10.38
N ALA A 118 23.08 8.43 -9.84
CA ALA A 118 24.45 7.94 -9.91
C ALA A 118 24.49 6.43 -9.74
N THR A 119 25.19 5.73 -10.62
CA THR A 119 25.35 4.26 -10.58
C THR A 119 25.93 3.78 -9.23
N ALA A 120 26.78 4.59 -8.59
CA ALA A 120 27.32 4.31 -7.26
C ALA A 120 26.24 4.19 -6.15
N LEU A 121 25.02 4.70 -6.37
CA LEU A 121 23.91 4.63 -5.41
C LEU A 121 23.05 3.36 -5.56
N GLU A 122 23.18 2.61 -6.66
CA GLU A 122 22.34 1.44 -6.92
C GLU A 122 22.58 0.32 -5.89
N LEU A 123 23.86 0.00 -5.61
CA LEU A 123 24.22 -1.01 -4.61
C LEU A 123 23.74 -0.63 -3.19
N PRO A 124 24.04 0.57 -2.65
CA PRO A 124 23.48 1.00 -1.37
C PRO A 124 21.95 0.98 -1.32
N ALA A 125 21.27 1.42 -2.38
CA ALA A 125 19.82 1.40 -2.46
C ALA A 125 19.27 -0.04 -2.46
N GLY A 126 19.89 -0.97 -3.20
CA GLY A 126 19.51 -2.38 -3.22
C GLY A 126 19.63 -3.04 -1.85
N LEU A 127 20.74 -2.78 -1.14
CA LEU A 127 20.96 -3.28 0.23
C LEU A 127 19.94 -2.68 1.22
N MET A 128 19.68 -1.37 1.14
CA MET A 128 18.70 -0.70 2.00
C MET A 128 17.28 -1.20 1.75
N LEU A 129 16.88 -1.40 0.49
CA LEU A 129 15.58 -1.98 0.13
C LEU A 129 15.44 -3.41 0.67
N THR A 130 16.49 -4.22 0.55
CA THR A 130 16.50 -5.60 1.07
C THR A 130 16.34 -5.61 2.59
N ALA A 131 17.12 -4.78 3.30
CA ALA A 131 17.02 -4.63 4.75
C ALA A 131 15.63 -4.14 5.18
N ALA A 132 15.08 -3.14 4.49
CA ALA A 132 13.71 -2.67 4.74
C ALA A 132 12.68 -3.77 4.53
N GLY A 133 12.81 -4.59 3.48
CA GLY A 133 11.93 -5.72 3.19
C GLY A 133 11.91 -6.74 4.32
N VAL A 134 13.09 -7.16 4.80
CA VAL A 134 13.22 -8.09 5.93
C VAL A 134 12.60 -7.50 7.21
N LEU A 135 12.91 -6.24 7.52
CA LEU A 135 12.38 -5.58 8.72
C LEU A 135 10.85 -5.41 8.67
N GLN A 136 10.28 -5.05 7.51
CA GLN A 136 8.83 -4.93 7.36
C GLN A 136 8.13 -6.30 7.38
N ALA A 137 8.77 -7.36 6.88
CA ALA A 137 8.25 -8.73 7.00
C ALA A 137 8.24 -9.20 8.47
N ALA A 138 9.34 -8.99 9.18
CA ALA A 138 9.44 -9.29 10.61
C ALA A 138 8.43 -8.46 11.43
N ARG A 139 8.21 -7.20 11.05
CA ARG A 139 7.19 -6.34 11.64
C ARG A 139 5.78 -6.91 11.43
N LEU A 140 5.44 -7.32 10.21
CA LEU A 140 4.15 -7.93 9.90
C LEU A 140 3.91 -9.23 10.68
N ALA A 141 4.94 -10.08 10.81
CA ALA A 141 4.84 -11.33 11.57
C ALA A 141 4.49 -11.12 13.06
N ARG A 142 4.86 -9.96 13.62
CA ARG A 142 4.51 -9.58 15.00
C ARG A 142 3.04 -9.21 15.18
N TRP A 143 2.24 -9.12 14.11
CA TRP A 143 0.84 -8.70 14.17
C TRP A 143 -0.17 -9.84 14.26
N ALA A 144 0.28 -11.10 14.37
CA ALA A 144 -0.58 -12.26 14.57
C ALA A 144 -1.68 -12.44 13.50
N GLY A 145 -1.37 -12.06 12.25
CA GLY A 145 -2.34 -12.11 11.15
C GLY A 145 -2.79 -13.52 10.77
N GLU A 146 -1.98 -14.54 11.05
CA GLU A 146 -2.35 -15.94 10.81
C GLU A 146 -3.52 -16.39 11.71
N ARG A 147 -3.80 -15.68 12.81
CA ARG A 147 -4.93 -15.99 13.68
C ARG A 147 -6.25 -15.41 13.18
N THR A 148 -6.24 -14.58 12.13
CA THR A 148 -7.43 -13.86 11.66
C THR A 148 -8.17 -14.54 10.51
N LEU A 149 -7.73 -15.73 10.08
CA LEU A 149 -8.24 -16.41 8.88
C LEU A 149 -9.76 -16.64 8.88
N ALA A 150 -10.38 -16.73 10.06
CA ALA A 150 -11.84 -16.84 10.19
C ALA A 150 -12.60 -15.53 9.87
N GLU A 151 -11.92 -14.38 9.81
CA GLU A 151 -12.51 -13.10 9.45
C GLU A 151 -11.77 -12.44 8.27
N PRO A 152 -12.32 -12.54 7.04
CA PRO A 152 -11.67 -12.04 5.84
C PRO A 152 -11.46 -10.52 5.84
N LEU A 153 -12.32 -9.72 6.50
CA LEU A 153 -12.12 -8.25 6.58
C LEU A 153 -10.84 -7.88 7.34
N VAL A 154 -10.37 -8.73 8.25
CA VAL A 154 -9.13 -8.52 9.00
C VAL A 154 -7.96 -9.19 8.30
N THR A 155 -8.17 -10.38 7.75
CA THR A 155 -7.12 -11.12 7.02
C THR A 155 -6.60 -10.35 5.81
N VAL A 156 -7.50 -9.76 5.01
CA VAL A 156 -7.10 -9.02 3.80
C VAL A 156 -6.14 -7.85 4.10
N LEU A 157 -6.21 -7.26 5.29
CA LEU A 157 -5.31 -6.18 5.70
C LEU A 157 -3.86 -6.67 5.83
N HIS A 158 -3.67 -7.89 6.36
CA HIS A 158 -2.35 -8.51 6.45
C HIS A 158 -1.84 -8.94 5.08
N VAL A 159 -2.72 -9.52 4.26
CA VAL A 159 -2.38 -9.91 2.89
C VAL A 159 -1.97 -8.68 2.08
N ALA A 160 -2.73 -7.59 2.14
CA ALA A 160 -2.38 -6.33 1.50
C ALA A 160 -1.07 -5.76 2.02
N PHE A 161 -0.86 -5.77 3.34
CA PHE A 161 0.38 -5.28 3.93
C PHE A 161 1.60 -6.15 3.54
N ALA A 162 1.43 -7.45 3.32
CA ALA A 162 2.51 -8.37 2.91
C ALA A 162 3.15 -7.99 1.56
N PHE A 163 2.42 -7.27 0.71
CA PHE A 163 2.99 -6.74 -0.54
C PHE A 163 3.99 -5.59 -0.32
N VAL A 164 3.98 -4.93 0.85
CA VAL A 164 4.98 -3.91 1.21
C VAL A 164 6.38 -4.52 1.31
N PRO A 165 6.66 -5.50 2.20
CA PRO A 165 7.96 -6.15 2.25
C PRO A 165 8.29 -6.90 0.96
N LEU A 166 7.30 -7.50 0.28
CA LEU A 166 7.54 -8.13 -1.02
C LEU A 166 8.09 -7.14 -2.05
N GLY A 167 7.49 -5.96 -2.19
CA GLY A 167 7.98 -4.93 -3.11
C GLY A 167 9.37 -4.40 -2.74
N PHE A 168 9.68 -4.30 -1.44
CA PHE A 168 11.03 -3.97 -0.97
C PHE A 168 12.06 -5.02 -1.35
N LEU A 169 11.75 -6.31 -1.14
CA LEU A 169 12.65 -7.41 -1.50
C LEU A 169 12.84 -7.52 -3.01
N LEU A 170 11.77 -7.40 -3.80
CA LEU A 170 11.83 -7.38 -5.26
C LEU A 170 12.61 -6.17 -5.79
N GLY A 171 12.42 -4.99 -5.20
CA GLY A 171 13.17 -3.78 -5.54
C GLY A 171 14.65 -3.89 -5.17
N GLY A 172 14.96 -4.52 -4.03
CA GLY A 172 16.32 -4.85 -3.63
C GLY A 172 16.98 -5.81 -4.61
N TRP A 173 16.32 -6.91 -4.94
CA TRP A 173 16.77 -7.86 -5.96
C TRP A 173 17.01 -7.17 -7.31
N ALA A 174 16.06 -6.34 -7.76
CA ALA A 174 16.17 -5.62 -9.03
C ALA A 174 17.42 -4.74 -9.13
N LEU A 175 17.85 -4.12 -8.03
CA LEU A 175 19.05 -3.27 -8.02
C LEU A 175 20.34 -4.08 -7.81
N LEU A 176 20.29 -5.15 -7.00
CA LEU A 176 21.48 -5.96 -6.69
C LEU A 176 21.88 -6.90 -7.84
N ALA A 177 20.91 -7.34 -8.64
CA ALA A 177 21.13 -8.27 -9.75
C ALA A 177 20.92 -7.62 -11.14
N ASP A 178 20.67 -6.30 -11.18
CA ASP A 178 20.25 -5.56 -12.38
C ASP A 178 19.10 -6.25 -13.16
N ASP A 179 18.11 -6.76 -12.41
CA ASP A 179 17.01 -7.55 -12.97
C ASP A 179 15.81 -6.64 -13.32
N VAL A 180 15.54 -6.52 -14.61
CA VAL A 180 14.45 -5.69 -15.17
C VAL A 180 13.07 -6.25 -14.81
N ALA A 181 12.91 -7.58 -14.77
CA ALA A 181 11.66 -8.22 -14.40
C ALA A 181 11.32 -7.94 -12.93
N ALA A 182 12.30 -8.11 -12.03
CA ALA A 182 12.18 -7.79 -10.62
C ALA A 182 11.86 -6.30 -10.38
N ARG A 183 12.41 -5.40 -11.22
CA ARG A 183 12.11 -3.94 -11.16
C ARG A 183 10.62 -3.67 -11.38
N SER A 184 10.04 -4.26 -12.42
CA SER A 184 8.60 -4.14 -12.69
C SER A 184 7.76 -4.85 -11.63
N ALA A 185 8.18 -6.04 -11.20
CA ALA A 185 7.50 -6.83 -10.19
C ALA A 185 7.40 -6.09 -8.85
N GLY A 186 8.50 -5.46 -8.39
CA GLY A 186 8.53 -4.71 -7.13
C GLY A 186 7.59 -3.50 -7.14
N VAL A 187 7.56 -2.76 -8.25
CA VAL A 187 6.62 -1.63 -8.42
C VAL A 187 5.16 -2.10 -8.36
N HIS A 188 4.82 -3.24 -8.95
CA HIS A 188 3.43 -3.74 -8.93
C HIS A 188 3.06 -4.45 -7.64
N ALA A 189 4.02 -5.04 -6.93
CA ALA A 189 3.81 -5.45 -5.56
C ALA A 189 3.39 -4.25 -4.71
N TRP A 190 4.11 -3.13 -4.80
CA TRP A 190 3.72 -1.91 -4.09
C TRP A 190 2.40 -1.32 -4.57
N THR A 191 2.22 -1.10 -5.88
CA THR A 191 1.06 -0.37 -6.39
C THR A 191 -0.20 -1.23 -6.47
N THR A 192 -0.18 -2.33 -7.23
CA THR A 192 -1.35 -3.22 -7.37
C THR A 192 -1.63 -3.98 -6.07
N GLY A 193 -0.59 -4.55 -5.46
CA GLY A 193 -0.70 -5.35 -4.24
C GLY A 193 -0.99 -4.51 -3.00
N ALA A 194 -0.03 -3.71 -2.54
CA ALA A 194 -0.16 -2.97 -1.30
C ALA A 194 -1.16 -1.81 -1.41
N VAL A 195 -1.01 -0.89 -2.36
CA VAL A 195 -1.91 0.26 -2.49
C VAL A 195 -3.32 -0.18 -2.87
N GLY A 196 -3.45 -0.97 -3.93
CA GLY A 196 -4.75 -1.43 -4.44
C GLY A 196 -5.55 -2.22 -3.39
N MET A 197 -4.95 -3.26 -2.81
CA MET A 197 -5.68 -4.08 -1.84
C MET A 197 -5.89 -3.40 -0.49
N MET A 198 -4.94 -2.61 0.01
CA MET A 198 -5.14 -1.87 1.26
C MET A 198 -6.30 -0.88 1.12
N THR A 199 -6.43 -0.24 -0.05
CA THR A 199 -7.54 0.65 -0.37
C THR A 199 -8.86 -0.09 -0.29
N LEU A 200 -9.00 -1.23 -0.98
CA LEU A 200 -10.21 -2.06 -0.91
C LEU A 200 -10.52 -2.51 0.51
N ALA A 201 -9.52 -3.04 1.23
CA ALA A 201 -9.67 -3.52 2.60
C ALA A 201 -10.22 -2.45 3.55
N VAL A 202 -9.66 -1.24 3.49
CA VAL A 202 -10.12 -0.11 4.30
C VAL A 202 -11.51 0.35 3.86
N MET A 203 -11.76 0.49 2.56
CA MET A 203 -13.04 0.96 2.03
C MET A 203 -14.20 0.02 2.38
N THR A 204 -14.02 -1.30 2.21
CA THR A 204 -15.06 -2.29 2.57
C THR A 204 -15.37 -2.25 4.06
N ARG A 205 -14.33 -2.21 4.91
CA ARG A 205 -14.51 -2.22 6.37
C ARG A 205 -15.15 -0.92 6.86
N ALA A 206 -14.66 0.22 6.39
CA ALA A 206 -15.20 1.53 6.73
C ALA A 206 -16.65 1.66 6.29
N THR A 207 -16.98 1.25 5.05
CA THR A 207 -18.36 1.32 4.55
C THR A 207 -19.32 0.52 5.42
N ARG A 208 -18.94 -0.70 5.84
CA ARG A 208 -19.79 -1.51 6.74
C ARG A 208 -19.92 -0.89 8.12
N GLY A 209 -18.80 -0.45 8.71
CA GLY A 209 -18.78 0.17 10.02
C GLY A 209 -19.61 1.45 10.11
N HIS A 210 -19.51 2.32 9.10
CA HIS A 210 -20.27 3.57 9.05
C HIS A 210 -21.74 3.41 8.60
N SER A 211 -22.11 2.25 8.04
CA SER A 211 -23.49 1.91 7.69
C SER A 211 -24.17 0.96 8.69
N GLY A 212 -23.60 0.79 9.89
CA GLY A 212 -24.19 -0.03 10.96
C GLY A 212 -24.26 -1.53 10.65
N ARG A 213 -23.62 -1.99 9.58
CA ARG A 213 -23.68 -3.40 9.15
C ARG A 213 -22.72 -4.27 9.96
N PRO A 214 -23.01 -5.59 10.09
CA PRO A 214 -22.09 -6.53 10.74
C PRO A 214 -20.69 -6.46 10.12
N LEU A 215 -19.66 -6.35 10.97
CA LEU A 215 -18.25 -6.26 10.56
C LEU A 215 -17.67 -7.64 10.19
N THR A 216 -18.28 -8.26 9.18
CA THR A 216 -17.81 -9.51 8.56
C THR A 216 -17.95 -9.45 7.04
N ALA A 217 -17.11 -10.22 6.35
CA ALA A 217 -17.10 -10.28 4.88
C ALA A 217 -18.09 -11.33 4.36
N PRO A 218 -19.20 -10.94 3.71
CA PRO A 218 -20.02 -11.90 2.98
C PRO A 218 -19.26 -12.47 1.76
N PRO A 219 -19.73 -13.57 1.15
CA PRO A 219 -19.06 -14.21 0.01
C PRO A 219 -18.71 -13.25 -1.14
N SER A 220 -19.58 -12.26 -1.42
CA SER A 220 -19.32 -11.22 -2.42
C SER A 220 -18.07 -10.39 -2.12
N THR A 221 -17.81 -10.09 -0.84
CA THR A 221 -16.62 -9.36 -0.41
C THR A 221 -15.38 -10.23 -0.47
N VAL A 222 -15.50 -11.53 -0.16
CA VAL A 222 -14.40 -12.48 -0.32
C VAL A 222 -14.00 -12.60 -1.79
N LEU A 223 -14.96 -12.66 -2.72
CA LEU A 223 -14.69 -12.67 -4.16
C LEU A 223 -13.97 -11.39 -4.63
N ILE A 224 -14.35 -10.22 -4.11
CA ILE A 224 -13.66 -8.95 -4.39
C ILE A 224 -12.19 -9.03 -3.95
N TYR A 225 -11.93 -9.55 -2.75
CA TYR A 225 -10.55 -9.69 -2.25
C TYR A 225 -9.75 -10.72 -3.04
N ALA A 226 -10.36 -11.86 -3.39
CA ALA A 226 -9.73 -12.87 -4.22
C ALA A 226 -9.36 -12.33 -5.60
N ALA A 227 -10.26 -11.57 -6.24
CA ALA A 227 -10.01 -10.92 -7.52
C ALA A 227 -8.88 -9.89 -7.43
N ALA A 228 -8.84 -9.08 -6.36
CA ALA A 228 -7.77 -8.10 -6.14
C ALA A 228 -6.40 -8.77 -5.91
N PHE A 229 -6.38 -9.85 -5.13
CA PHE A 229 -5.17 -10.64 -4.88
C PHE A 229 -4.67 -11.29 -6.17
N LEU A 230 -5.58 -11.90 -6.94
CA LEU A 230 -5.26 -12.51 -8.23
C LEU A 230 -4.71 -11.46 -9.21
N ALA A 231 -5.30 -10.27 -9.27
CA ALA A 231 -4.79 -9.18 -10.09
C ALA A 231 -3.34 -8.82 -9.74
N ALA A 232 -3.01 -8.70 -8.45
CA ALA A 232 -1.66 -8.41 -7.99
C ALA A 232 -0.67 -9.54 -8.33
N VAL A 233 -1.04 -10.79 -8.05
CA VAL A 233 -0.20 -11.97 -8.33
C VAL A 233 0.06 -12.12 -9.82
N LEU A 234 -0.97 -12.06 -10.65
CA LEU A 234 -0.83 -12.16 -12.11
C LEU A 234 0.00 -11.00 -12.67
N ARG A 235 -0.16 -9.79 -12.12
CA ARG A 235 0.61 -8.61 -12.55
C ARG A 235 2.11 -8.76 -12.25
N ILE A 236 2.45 -9.37 -11.12
CA ILE A 236 3.82 -9.69 -10.72
C ILE A 236 4.37 -10.85 -11.56
N ALA A 237 3.59 -11.93 -11.73
CA ALA A 237 4.00 -13.10 -12.51
C ALA A 237 4.28 -12.73 -13.98
N ALA A 238 3.47 -11.84 -14.57
CA ALA A 238 3.67 -11.34 -15.93
C ALA A 238 5.03 -10.65 -16.14
N ALA A 239 5.67 -10.16 -15.08
CA ALA A 239 7.00 -9.56 -15.18
C ALA A 239 8.09 -10.62 -15.41
N PHE A 240 7.92 -11.82 -14.85
CA PHE A 240 8.90 -12.91 -14.94
C PHE A 240 8.60 -13.90 -16.07
N LEU A 241 7.33 -14.06 -16.44
CA LEU A 241 6.87 -14.99 -17.48
C LEU A 241 6.64 -14.23 -18.79
N SER A 242 7.72 -13.77 -19.43
CA SER A 242 7.66 -12.91 -20.63
C SER A 242 6.85 -13.53 -21.78
N GLU A 243 6.97 -14.84 -22.00
CA GLU A 243 6.23 -15.58 -23.03
C GLU A 243 4.71 -15.59 -22.82
N HIS A 244 4.26 -15.49 -21.56
CA HIS A 244 2.85 -15.45 -21.19
C HIS A 244 2.40 -14.05 -20.74
N SER A 245 3.24 -13.03 -20.90
CA SER A 245 2.98 -11.69 -20.39
C SER A 245 1.65 -11.13 -20.88
N MET A 246 1.34 -11.22 -22.18
CA MET A 246 0.09 -10.68 -22.74
C MET A 246 -1.17 -11.29 -22.11
N ILE A 247 -1.23 -12.62 -21.97
CA ILE A 247 -2.39 -13.29 -21.38
C ILE A 247 -2.49 -13.03 -19.87
N LEU A 248 -1.36 -13.01 -19.17
CA LEU A 248 -1.31 -12.72 -17.72
C LEU A 248 -1.71 -11.28 -17.43
N LEU A 249 -1.30 -10.31 -18.27
CA LEU A 249 -1.69 -8.91 -18.15
C LEU A 249 -3.18 -8.71 -18.42
N ALA A 250 -3.73 -9.36 -19.45
CA ALA A 250 -5.17 -9.31 -19.73
C ALA A 250 -5.98 -9.90 -18.55
N ALA A 251 -5.56 -11.05 -18.03
CA ALA A 251 -6.19 -11.68 -16.88
C ALA A 251 -6.06 -10.83 -15.61
N ALA A 252 -4.90 -10.22 -15.36
CA ALA A 252 -4.70 -9.30 -14.25
C ALA A 252 -5.62 -8.07 -14.35
N GLY A 253 -5.76 -7.50 -15.55
CA GLY A 253 -6.67 -6.39 -15.83
C GLY A 253 -8.13 -6.76 -15.58
N LEU A 254 -8.56 -7.93 -16.06
CA LEU A 254 -9.92 -8.42 -15.80
C LEU A 254 -10.17 -8.62 -14.30
N ALA A 255 -9.25 -9.28 -13.60
CA ALA A 255 -9.35 -9.49 -12.15
C ALA A 255 -9.41 -8.15 -11.38
N TRP A 256 -8.64 -7.15 -11.80
CA TRP A 256 -8.68 -5.80 -11.23
C TRP A 256 -10.06 -5.14 -11.44
N VAL A 257 -10.60 -5.20 -12.66
CA VAL A 257 -11.93 -4.66 -12.98
C VAL A 257 -13.01 -5.37 -12.17
N LEU A 258 -12.94 -6.69 -12.03
CA LEU A 258 -13.88 -7.46 -11.21
C LEU A 258 -13.79 -7.08 -9.72
N ALA A 259 -12.59 -6.82 -9.19
CA ALA A 259 -12.42 -6.40 -7.81
C ALA A 259 -13.03 -5.02 -7.54
N PHE A 260 -12.64 -3.99 -8.31
CA PHE A 260 -13.10 -2.62 -8.07
C PHE A 260 -14.54 -2.39 -8.56
N GLY A 261 -14.92 -3.00 -9.69
CA GLY A 261 -16.30 -2.99 -10.19
C GLY A 261 -17.24 -3.76 -9.25
N GLY A 262 -16.80 -4.91 -8.74
CA GLY A 262 -17.52 -5.68 -7.73
C GLY A 262 -17.70 -4.90 -6.43
N PHE A 263 -16.66 -4.19 -5.96
CA PHE A 263 -16.78 -3.26 -4.84
C PHE A 263 -17.83 -2.19 -5.11
N ALA A 264 -17.73 -1.48 -6.24
CA ALA A 264 -18.67 -0.42 -6.59
C ALA A 264 -20.13 -0.93 -6.65
N ALA A 265 -20.35 -2.09 -7.26
CA ALA A 265 -21.67 -2.71 -7.35
C ALA A 265 -22.22 -3.13 -5.97
N ALA A 266 -21.42 -3.86 -5.17
CA ALA A 266 -21.88 -4.44 -3.90
C ALA A 266 -22.01 -3.40 -2.77
N TYR A 267 -21.23 -2.31 -2.82
CA TYR A 267 -21.15 -1.33 -1.73
C TYR A 267 -21.85 0.01 -2.06
N SER A 268 -22.19 0.32 -3.31
CA SER A 268 -22.88 1.57 -3.68
C SER A 268 -24.21 1.76 -2.95
N ALA A 269 -25.07 0.74 -2.93
CA ALA A 269 -26.35 0.80 -2.21
C ALA A 269 -26.18 1.04 -0.69
N MET A 270 -25.02 0.67 -0.13
CA MET A 270 -24.67 0.92 1.27
C MET A 270 -24.34 2.38 1.55
N LEU A 271 -23.81 3.08 0.55
CA LEU A 271 -23.33 4.46 0.64
C LEU A 271 -24.41 5.47 0.25
N ILE A 272 -25.33 5.08 -0.64
CA ILE A 272 -26.39 5.95 -1.17
C ILE A 272 -27.71 5.74 -0.42
N GLY A 273 -27.93 4.55 0.16
CA GLY A 273 -29.13 4.25 0.92
C GLY A 273 -29.16 4.91 2.31
N PRO A 274 -30.35 5.04 2.93
CA PRO A 274 -30.47 5.56 4.29
C PRO A 274 -29.70 4.67 5.27
N ARG A 275 -29.05 5.30 6.27
CA ARG A 275 -28.37 4.59 7.35
C ARG A 275 -29.39 3.71 8.07
N ARG A 276 -29.11 2.41 8.17
CA ARG A 276 -29.88 1.46 8.96
C ARG A 276 -29.37 1.42 10.39
#